data_AF-A0A8T2L4E2-F1
#
_entry.id   AF-A0A8T2L4E2-F1
#
_cell.length_a   1.000
_cell.length_b   1.000
_cell.length_c   1.000
_cell.angle_alpha   90.00
_cell.angle_beta   90.00
_cell.angle_gamma   90.00
#
_symmetry.space_group_name_H-M   'P 1'
#
loop_
_entity.id
_entity.type
_entity.pdbx_description
1 polymer ?
#
loop_
_entity_poly.entity_id
_entity_poly.type
_entity_poly.pdbx_seq_one_letter_code
_entity_poly.pdbx_strand_id
1 'polypeptide(L)'
;MKGAFFIPCFFFLFCVYSSTRSEPTCAIPRDEHVVSPFLLGWFSRLGRSGPYQCEPGYKATADRAECTENGWSPKPLCKELKCTVPTIENAIRLEKVGARLEYQCNPGYEPEGFVITCNQEGVWDQMHHCTAKTLNCGPPPLIKDAVQDLKNEYKDGEIATYECPAYFTQAGDPHLTCRKGRWLGNGECLQPCTVNVEDMESRNIEILFGGRSKIYSKHGDFISFRCQRGFKHKDKDGFRQQCINGKIDLPSCG
;
A
#
# COMPACT_ATOMS: atom_id res chain seq x y z
N MET A 1 67.07 6.42 21.39
CA MET A 1 68.46 6.20 21.83
C MET A 1 68.48 6.21 23.34
N LYS A 2 69.13 5.22 23.95
CA LYS A 2 69.08 4.93 25.39
C LYS A 2 69.77 6.02 26.21
N GLY A 3 69.20 6.34 27.37
CA GLY A 3 69.84 7.15 28.41
C GLY A 3 69.11 6.93 29.73
N ALA A 4 69.41 5.84 30.42
CA ALA A 4 69.00 5.63 31.80
C ALA A 4 70.07 6.22 32.71
N PHE A 5 69.69 7.10 33.63
CA PHE A 5 70.50 7.47 34.78
C PHE A 5 69.76 7.08 36.05
N PHE A 6 70.40 6.20 36.82
CA PHE A 6 69.99 5.81 38.18
C PHE A 6 70.70 6.73 39.17
N ILE A 7 69.97 7.28 40.15
CA ILE A 7 70.51 7.79 41.41
C ILE A 7 69.68 7.15 42.55
N PRO A 8 70.30 6.53 43.57
CA PRO A 8 69.60 5.79 44.62
C PRO A 8 69.09 6.68 45.78
N CYS A 9 68.10 6.12 46.49
CA CYS A 9 67.21 6.69 47.51
C CYS A 9 67.84 7.42 48.72
N PHE A 10 67.14 8.42 49.27
CA PHE A 10 67.00 8.66 50.73
C PHE A 10 65.67 9.39 51.08
N PHE A 11 64.84 8.71 51.90
CA PHE A 11 63.83 9.16 52.89
C PHE A 11 62.75 10.27 52.61
N PHE A 12 61.48 9.82 52.64
CA PHE A 12 60.21 10.44 53.13
C PHE A 12 59.52 11.64 52.40
N LEU A 13 58.40 11.28 51.71
CA LEU A 13 57.04 11.90 51.67
C LEU A 13 56.91 13.41 51.33
N PHE A 14 56.20 13.91 50.30
CA PHE A 14 55.19 13.40 49.36
C PHE A 14 55.40 14.13 48.01
N CYS A 15 55.60 13.42 46.91
CA CYS A 15 55.20 13.93 45.60
C CYS A 15 53.79 13.42 45.33
N VAL A 16 52.81 14.32 45.39
CA VAL A 16 51.45 14.05 44.90
C VAL A 16 51.57 13.92 43.38
N TYR A 17 51.81 12.69 42.91
CA TYR A 17 51.69 12.40 41.49
C TYR A 17 50.21 12.46 41.17
N SER A 18 49.75 13.62 40.69
CA SER A 18 48.44 13.76 40.07
C SER A 18 48.47 12.91 38.80
N SER A 19 48.21 11.61 38.97
CA SER A 19 47.91 10.73 37.87
C SER A 19 46.53 11.15 37.38
N THR A 20 46.48 12.03 36.39
CA THR A 20 45.30 12.17 35.55
C THR A 20 45.12 10.83 34.86
N ARG A 21 44.46 9.90 35.55
CA ARG A 21 44.12 8.58 35.02
C ARG A 21 43.08 8.84 33.95
N SER A 22 43.51 8.92 32.68
CA SER A 22 42.60 8.85 31.56
C SER A 22 41.78 7.57 31.74
N GLU A 23 40.46 7.70 31.90
CA GLU A 23 39.58 6.53 32.00
C GLU A 23 39.84 5.63 30.78
N PRO A 24 40.01 4.31 30.96
CA PRO A 24 40.18 3.41 29.83
C PRO A 24 38.93 3.49 28.93
N THR A 25 39.14 3.81 27.65
CA THR A 25 38.07 3.87 26.64
C THR A 25 38.37 2.92 25.49
N CYS A 26 37.34 2.24 24.98
CA CYS A 26 37.41 1.49 23.74
C CYS A 26 37.53 2.44 22.54
N ALA A 27 38.43 2.09 21.61
CA ALA A 27 38.50 2.75 20.32
C ALA A 27 37.24 2.44 19.48
N ILE A 28 37.08 3.14 18.36
CA ILE A 28 36.07 2.83 17.34
C ILE A 28 36.16 1.33 17.01
N PRO A 29 35.03 0.57 17.04
CA PRO A 29 35.06 -0.84 16.71
C PRO A 29 35.73 -1.06 15.36
N ARG A 30 36.74 -1.94 15.33
CA ARG A 30 37.46 -2.32 14.10
C ARG A 30 36.82 -3.50 13.35
N ASP A 31 35.69 -4.03 13.84
CA ASP A 31 34.89 -4.98 13.06
C ASP A 31 34.38 -4.27 11.79
N GLU A 32 34.66 -4.88 10.64
CA GLU A 32 34.63 -4.27 9.30
C GLU A 32 33.23 -3.82 8.85
N HIS A 33 32.16 -4.17 9.59
CA HIS A 33 30.76 -4.00 9.17
C HIS A 33 29.87 -3.30 10.20
N VAL A 34 30.45 -2.51 11.11
CA VAL A 34 29.70 -1.72 12.10
C VAL A 34 29.51 -0.28 11.60
N VAL A 35 28.26 0.15 11.43
CA VAL A 35 27.89 1.53 11.07
C VAL A 35 27.70 2.34 12.37
N SER A 36 28.69 3.11 12.81
CA SER A 36 28.66 3.73 14.15
C SER A 36 28.61 5.27 14.18
N PRO A 37 27.46 5.84 14.55
CA PRO A 37 27.33 7.11 15.27
C PRO A 37 27.22 6.92 16.81
N PHE A 38 26.78 5.74 17.28
CA PHE A 38 26.30 5.53 18.67
C PHE A 38 27.33 4.92 19.64
N LEU A 39 28.42 4.32 19.16
CA LEU A 39 29.48 3.77 20.03
C LEU A 39 30.62 4.77 20.32
N LEU A 40 30.40 6.06 20.03
CA LEU A 40 31.35 7.15 20.27
C LEU A 40 31.02 7.89 21.58
N GLY A 41 32.01 8.58 22.16
CA GLY A 41 31.81 9.42 23.34
C GLY A 41 31.53 8.63 24.62
N TRP A 42 30.40 8.89 25.30
CA TRP A 42 30.08 8.31 26.62
C TRP A 42 30.14 6.78 26.65
N PHE A 43 29.66 6.11 25.60
CA PHE A 43 29.59 4.65 25.54
C PHE A 43 30.96 3.99 25.44
N SER A 44 32.00 4.73 25.01
CA SER A 44 33.35 4.19 24.87
C SER A 44 34.06 3.89 26.19
N ARG A 45 33.53 4.32 27.35
CA ARG A 45 34.17 4.08 28.65
C ARG A 45 34.08 2.63 29.08
N LEU A 46 35.14 2.12 29.70
CA LEU A 46 35.20 0.75 30.22
C LEU A 46 33.99 0.43 31.12
N GLY A 47 33.35 -0.72 30.87
CA GLY A 47 32.14 -1.19 31.56
C GLY A 47 30.83 -0.55 31.09
N ARG A 48 30.85 0.33 30.10
CA ARG A 48 29.63 0.87 29.48
C ARG A 48 29.19 0.00 28.31
N SER A 49 27.86 -0.10 28.14
CA SER A 49 27.26 -0.75 26.99
C SER A 49 26.40 0.22 26.17
N GLY A 50 26.42 0.06 24.85
CA GLY A 50 25.72 0.93 23.90
C GLY A 50 25.07 0.14 22.76
N PRO A 51 24.02 0.68 22.12
CA PRO A 51 23.48 0.10 20.91
C PRO A 51 24.44 0.32 19.72
N TYR A 52 24.35 -0.56 18.74
CA TYR A 52 25.15 -0.48 17.51
C TYR A 52 24.34 -0.99 16.33
N GLN A 53 24.76 -0.60 15.12
CA GLN A 53 24.12 -1.03 13.88
C GLN A 53 25.16 -1.68 12.97
N CYS A 54 24.71 -2.69 12.23
CA CYS A 54 25.53 -3.39 11.26
C CYS A 54 25.21 -2.90 9.84
N GLU A 55 26.18 -3.05 8.94
CA GLU A 55 25.99 -2.80 7.51
C GLU A 55 24.92 -3.75 6.92
N PRO A 56 24.26 -3.36 5.81
CA PRO A 56 23.32 -4.23 5.11
C PRO A 56 23.96 -5.58 4.76
N GLY A 57 23.31 -6.68 5.15
CA GLY A 57 23.84 -8.04 4.96
C GLY A 57 24.53 -8.64 6.19
N TYR A 58 24.60 -7.90 7.30
CA TYR A 58 25.13 -8.36 8.58
C TYR A 58 24.08 -8.25 9.68
N LYS A 59 24.16 -9.14 10.67
CA LYS A 59 23.34 -9.11 11.88
C LYS A 59 24.17 -8.87 13.13
N ALA A 60 23.58 -8.17 14.08
CA ALA A 60 24.15 -7.96 15.41
C ALA A 60 24.27 -9.31 16.13
N THR A 61 25.42 -9.54 16.78
CA THR A 61 25.65 -10.75 17.58
C THR A 61 24.99 -10.63 18.97
N ALA A 62 24.67 -9.40 19.41
CA ALA A 62 24.00 -9.08 20.67
C ALA A 62 23.26 -7.74 20.58
N ASP A 63 22.30 -7.49 21.47
CA ASP A 63 21.52 -6.23 21.48
C ASP A 63 22.37 -4.98 21.78
N ARG A 64 23.44 -5.15 22.57
CA ARG A 64 24.34 -4.08 22.99
C ARG A 64 25.79 -4.56 22.95
N ALA A 65 26.68 -3.65 22.58
CA ALA A 65 28.11 -3.85 22.68
C ALA A 65 28.59 -3.29 24.02
N GLU A 66 29.42 -4.03 24.75
CA GLU A 66 30.04 -3.58 25.99
C GLU A 66 31.53 -3.30 25.79
N CYS A 67 32.01 -2.16 26.31
CA CYS A 67 33.42 -1.85 26.30
C CYS A 67 34.14 -2.59 27.44
N THR A 68 34.93 -3.60 27.08
CA THR A 68 35.73 -4.41 28.02
C THR A 68 37.21 -4.03 27.93
N GLU A 69 38.05 -4.58 28.82
CA GLU A 69 39.50 -4.36 28.78
C GLU A 69 40.12 -4.86 27.46
N ASN A 70 39.47 -5.82 26.81
CA ASN A 70 39.86 -6.38 25.52
C ASN A 70 39.21 -5.66 24.33
N GLY A 71 38.54 -4.53 24.54
CA GLY A 71 37.77 -3.80 23.53
C GLY A 71 36.27 -4.14 23.55
N TRP A 72 35.56 -3.77 22.49
CA TRP A 72 34.13 -4.06 22.37
C TRP A 72 33.85 -5.57 22.32
N SER A 73 32.84 -6.00 23.07
CA SER A 73 32.36 -7.38 23.17
C SER A 73 30.84 -7.42 22.92
N PRO A 74 30.29 -8.47 22.26
CA PRO A 74 30.96 -9.67 21.76
C PRO A 74 31.83 -9.44 20.50
N LYS A 75 32.75 -10.37 20.22
CA LYS A 75 33.57 -10.36 18.99
C LYS A 75 33.25 -11.57 18.10
N PRO A 76 32.88 -11.39 16.82
CA PRO A 76 32.62 -10.12 16.16
C PRO A 76 31.27 -9.50 16.60
N LEU A 77 31.17 -8.18 16.56
CA LEU A 77 29.91 -7.46 16.84
C LEU A 77 28.87 -7.72 15.75
N CYS A 78 29.30 -7.76 14.49
CA CYS A 78 28.44 -7.99 13.34
C CYS A 78 28.88 -9.27 12.62
N LYS A 79 27.94 -10.18 12.37
CA LYS A 79 28.16 -11.44 11.65
C LYS A 79 27.34 -11.45 10.36
N GLU A 80 27.91 -11.99 9.29
CA GLU A 80 27.22 -12.11 8.00
C GLU A 80 25.88 -12.88 8.12
N LEU A 81 24.83 -12.36 7.49
CA LEU A 81 23.55 -13.03 7.35
C LEU A 81 23.67 -14.18 6.36
N LYS A 82 23.63 -15.41 6.87
CA LYS A 82 23.68 -16.64 6.04
C LYS A 82 22.30 -17.04 5.54
N CYS A 83 21.80 -16.31 4.55
CA CYS A 83 20.55 -16.64 3.88
C CYS A 83 20.89 -17.41 2.60
N THR A 84 20.46 -18.68 2.52
CA THR A 84 20.65 -19.47 1.31
C THR A 84 19.84 -18.83 0.19
N VAL A 85 20.50 -18.47 -0.91
CA VAL A 85 19.83 -17.79 -2.01
C VAL A 85 18.83 -18.75 -2.68
N PRO A 86 17.53 -18.41 -2.72
CA PRO A 86 16.52 -19.30 -3.28
C PRO A 86 16.66 -19.34 -4.81
N THR A 87 16.41 -20.52 -5.36
CA THR A 87 16.20 -20.67 -6.81
C THR A 87 14.70 -20.61 -7.05
N ILE A 88 14.28 -19.65 -7.87
CA ILE A 88 12.87 -19.46 -8.21
C ILE A 88 12.71 -19.84 -9.68
N GLU A 89 11.86 -20.83 -9.95
CA GLU A 89 11.58 -21.26 -11.32
C GLU A 89 10.98 -20.12 -12.14
N ASN A 90 11.35 -20.06 -13.42
CA ASN A 90 10.91 -19.03 -14.36
C ASN A 90 11.25 -17.59 -13.93
N ALA A 91 12.32 -17.41 -13.16
CA ALA A 91 12.81 -16.10 -12.75
C ALA A 91 14.30 -15.94 -13.04
N ILE A 92 14.71 -14.72 -13.38
CA ILE A 92 16.10 -14.29 -13.46
C ILE A 92 16.39 -13.43 -12.22
N ARG A 93 17.44 -13.78 -11.49
CA ARG A 93 17.96 -12.96 -10.40
C ARG A 93 18.81 -11.85 -11.00
N LEU A 94 18.43 -10.58 -10.77
CA LEU A 94 19.12 -9.43 -11.35
C LEU A 94 20.40 -9.10 -10.57
N GLU A 95 20.26 -8.60 -9.34
CA GLU A 95 21.40 -8.23 -8.49
C GLU A 95 21.15 -8.51 -7.00
N LYS A 96 22.24 -8.64 -6.24
CA LYS A 96 22.25 -8.75 -4.78
C LYS A 96 22.79 -7.46 -4.19
N VAL A 97 21.97 -6.75 -3.42
CA VAL A 97 22.40 -5.57 -2.65
C VAL A 97 22.17 -5.86 -1.17
N GLY A 98 23.25 -6.21 -0.45
CA GLY A 98 23.21 -6.54 0.97
C GLY A 98 22.29 -7.74 1.28
N ALA A 99 21.25 -7.49 2.08
CA ALA A 99 20.23 -8.48 2.47
C ALA A 99 19.02 -8.54 1.52
N ARG A 100 19.06 -7.88 0.35
CA ARG A 100 17.95 -7.83 -0.61
C ARG A 100 18.34 -8.52 -1.92
N LEU A 101 17.40 -9.25 -2.49
CA LEU A 101 17.53 -9.85 -3.82
C LEU A 101 16.36 -9.44 -4.69
N GLU A 102 16.67 -9.05 -5.92
CA GLU A 102 15.68 -8.72 -6.92
C GLU A 102 15.55 -9.84 -7.95
N TYR A 103 14.30 -10.22 -8.22
CA TYR A 103 13.93 -11.22 -9.21
C TYR A 103 13.04 -10.60 -10.26
N GLN A 104 13.27 -10.98 -11.51
CA GLN A 104 12.42 -10.67 -12.65
C GLN A 104 11.85 -11.98 -13.19
N CYS A 105 10.53 -12.09 -13.30
CA CYS A 105 9.93 -13.28 -13.90
C CYS A 105 10.16 -13.26 -15.42
N ASN A 106 10.33 -14.45 -15.99
CA ASN A 106 10.50 -14.64 -17.42
C ASN A 106 9.29 -14.10 -18.20
N PRO A 107 9.47 -13.70 -19.47
CA PRO A 107 8.34 -13.32 -20.33
C PRO A 107 7.26 -14.41 -20.34
N GLY A 108 6.02 -14.00 -20.10
CA GLY A 108 4.89 -14.91 -19.96
C GLY A 108 4.60 -15.38 -18.54
N TYR A 109 5.32 -14.87 -17.53
CA TYR A 109 5.05 -15.13 -16.11
C TYR A 109 4.78 -13.84 -15.33
N GLU A 110 4.08 -13.95 -14.20
CA GLU A 110 3.75 -12.85 -13.29
C GLU A 110 4.07 -13.20 -11.81
N PRO A 111 4.33 -12.20 -10.95
CA PRO A 111 4.46 -10.76 -11.25
C PRO A 111 5.67 -10.44 -12.14
N GLU A 112 5.76 -9.25 -12.74
CA GLU A 112 6.88 -8.93 -13.65
C GLU A 112 8.25 -8.95 -12.93
N GLY A 113 8.26 -8.56 -11.66
CA GLY A 113 9.40 -8.69 -10.78
C GLY A 113 9.01 -8.48 -9.33
N PHE A 114 9.88 -8.88 -8.42
CA PHE A 114 9.69 -8.74 -6.98
C PHE A 114 11.03 -8.72 -6.25
N VAL A 115 11.01 -8.18 -5.03
CA VAL A 115 12.19 -8.08 -4.17
C VAL A 115 11.94 -8.90 -2.92
N ILE A 116 12.90 -9.76 -2.58
CA ILE A 116 12.91 -10.48 -1.30
C ILE A 116 13.96 -9.88 -0.38
N THR A 117 13.67 -9.87 0.92
CA THR A 117 14.58 -9.36 1.94
C THR A 117 14.87 -10.45 2.96
N CYS A 118 16.13 -10.64 3.32
CA CYS A 118 16.48 -11.56 4.36
C CYS A 118 16.39 -10.89 5.73
N ASN A 119 15.60 -11.48 6.62
CA ASN A 119 15.43 -11.01 7.98
C ASN A 119 16.60 -11.45 8.89
N GLN A 120 16.58 -10.97 10.13
CA GLN A 120 17.65 -11.22 11.11
C GLN A 120 17.76 -12.71 11.54
N GLU A 121 16.70 -13.48 11.34
CA GLU A 121 16.64 -14.92 11.59
C GLU A 121 17.27 -15.73 10.44
N GLY A 122 17.54 -15.10 9.29
CA GLY A 122 18.10 -15.76 8.12
C GLY A 122 17.03 -16.32 7.18
N VAL A 123 15.78 -15.85 7.27
CA VAL A 123 14.65 -16.27 6.45
C VAL A 123 14.31 -15.17 5.43
N TRP A 124 13.93 -15.58 4.21
CA TRP A 124 13.51 -14.66 3.15
C TRP A 124 12.03 -14.28 3.32
N ASP A 125 11.77 -12.99 3.44
CA ASP A 125 10.43 -12.41 3.45
C ASP A 125 10.03 -11.97 2.03
N GLN A 126 8.72 -11.87 1.79
CA GLN A 126 8.11 -11.40 0.53
C GLN A 126 8.43 -12.29 -0.68
N MET A 127 8.60 -13.59 -0.44
CA MET A 127 8.80 -14.58 -1.50
C MET A 127 7.56 -14.70 -2.39
N HIS A 128 7.78 -14.64 -3.70
CA HIS A 128 6.77 -14.91 -4.71
C HIS A 128 7.23 -16.02 -5.66
N HIS A 129 6.26 -16.72 -6.25
CA HIS A 129 6.50 -17.64 -7.34
C HIS A 129 6.10 -16.98 -8.66
N CYS A 130 6.89 -17.16 -9.69
CA CYS A 130 6.53 -16.76 -11.04
C CYS A 130 5.49 -17.75 -11.59
N THR A 131 4.25 -17.31 -11.73
CA THR A 131 3.16 -18.11 -12.31
C THR A 131 2.91 -17.71 -13.75
N ALA A 132 2.62 -18.66 -14.62
CA ALA A 132 2.35 -18.36 -16.03
C ALA A 132 1.18 -17.37 -16.13
N LYS A 133 1.35 -16.30 -16.90
CA LYS A 133 0.30 -15.32 -17.21
C LYS A 133 -0.85 -16.07 -17.88
N THR A 134 -1.99 -16.14 -17.20
CA THR A 134 -3.20 -16.67 -17.82
C THR A 134 -3.69 -15.70 -18.89
N LEU A 135 -3.91 -16.21 -20.09
CA LEU A 135 -4.58 -15.44 -21.15
C LEU A 135 -6.09 -15.41 -20.90
N ASN A 136 -6.61 -16.41 -20.21
CA ASN A 136 -8.00 -16.54 -19.86
C ASN A 136 -8.31 -15.69 -18.63
N CYS A 137 -9.49 -15.12 -18.61
CA CYS A 137 -10.01 -14.38 -17.48
C CYS A 137 -10.87 -15.30 -16.61
N GLY A 138 -10.85 -15.06 -15.30
CA GLY A 138 -11.86 -15.58 -14.38
C GLY A 138 -13.22 -14.89 -14.57
N PRO A 139 -14.15 -15.02 -13.61
CA PRO A 139 -15.44 -14.35 -13.69
C PRO A 139 -15.26 -12.83 -13.86
N PRO A 140 -16.05 -12.18 -14.73
CA PRO A 140 -16.00 -10.73 -14.91
C PRO A 140 -16.51 -9.98 -13.67
N PRO A 141 -16.15 -8.68 -13.53
CA PRO A 141 -16.69 -7.85 -12.48
C PRO A 141 -18.22 -7.74 -12.60
N LEU A 142 -18.89 -7.75 -11.44
CA LEU A 142 -20.33 -7.54 -11.36
C LEU A 142 -20.66 -6.07 -11.59
N ILE A 143 -21.59 -5.80 -12.50
CA ILE A 143 -22.13 -4.48 -12.78
C ILE A 143 -23.36 -4.29 -11.90
N LYS A 144 -23.35 -3.24 -11.09
CA LYS A 144 -24.46 -2.94 -10.18
C LYS A 144 -25.76 -2.75 -10.95
N ASP A 145 -26.83 -3.33 -10.43
CA ASP A 145 -28.19 -3.28 -10.97
C ASP A 145 -28.35 -3.92 -12.37
N ALA A 146 -27.31 -4.55 -12.94
CA ALA A 146 -27.40 -5.27 -14.21
C ALA A 146 -27.82 -6.74 -14.01
N VAL A 147 -28.48 -7.28 -15.02
CA VAL A 147 -28.69 -8.73 -15.19
C VAL A 147 -27.48 -9.30 -15.92
N GLN A 148 -26.82 -10.29 -15.32
CA GLN A 148 -25.61 -10.91 -15.87
C GLN A 148 -25.70 -12.43 -15.76
N ASP A 149 -25.42 -13.13 -16.85
CA ASP A 149 -25.21 -14.57 -16.88
C ASP A 149 -23.73 -14.85 -17.16
N LEU A 150 -23.00 -15.22 -16.11
CA LEU A 150 -21.54 -15.24 -16.10
C LEU A 150 -20.99 -16.66 -15.98
N LYS A 151 -19.98 -16.97 -16.80
CA LYS A 151 -19.18 -18.19 -16.67
C LYS A 151 -18.10 -18.00 -15.60
N ASN A 152 -17.57 -19.11 -15.11
CA ASN A 152 -16.41 -19.07 -14.21
C ASN A 152 -15.08 -18.77 -14.93
N GLU A 153 -15.02 -18.98 -16.24
CA GLU A 153 -13.81 -18.78 -17.04
C GLU A 153 -14.16 -18.33 -18.47
N TYR A 154 -13.35 -17.43 -19.02
CA TYR A 154 -13.47 -16.86 -20.36
C TYR A 154 -12.12 -16.85 -21.06
N LYS A 155 -12.07 -17.30 -22.32
CA LYS A 155 -10.84 -17.27 -23.12
C LYS A 155 -10.47 -15.84 -23.54
N ASP A 156 -9.20 -15.62 -23.89
CA ASP A 156 -8.76 -14.36 -24.49
C ASP A 156 -9.61 -14.00 -25.72
N GLY A 157 -10.16 -12.79 -25.73
CA GLY A 157 -11.08 -12.30 -26.75
C GLY A 157 -12.56 -12.65 -26.53
N GLU A 158 -12.91 -13.49 -25.54
CA GLU A 158 -14.31 -13.75 -25.22
C GLU A 158 -14.98 -12.54 -24.56
N ILE A 159 -16.29 -12.45 -24.74
CA ILE A 159 -17.12 -11.34 -24.29
C ILE A 159 -18.15 -11.85 -23.29
N ALA A 160 -18.27 -11.16 -22.15
CA ALA A 160 -19.37 -11.28 -21.23
C ALA A 160 -20.36 -10.12 -21.44
N THR A 161 -21.64 -10.45 -21.56
CA THR A 161 -22.72 -9.50 -21.77
C THR A 161 -23.42 -9.20 -20.45
N TYR A 162 -23.93 -7.98 -20.32
CA TYR A 162 -24.85 -7.60 -19.26
C TYR A 162 -26.04 -6.87 -19.88
N GLU A 163 -27.16 -6.88 -19.16
CA GLU A 163 -28.36 -6.18 -19.58
C GLU A 163 -28.87 -5.30 -18.44
N CYS A 164 -29.17 -4.04 -18.74
CA CYS A 164 -29.82 -3.18 -17.77
C CYS A 164 -31.31 -3.52 -17.68
N PRO A 165 -31.88 -3.66 -16.47
CA PRO A 165 -33.30 -3.92 -16.29
C PRO A 165 -34.20 -2.86 -16.95
N ALA A 166 -35.48 -3.17 -17.08
CA ALA A 166 -36.46 -2.23 -17.62
C ALA A 166 -36.36 -0.84 -16.94
N TYR A 167 -36.42 0.21 -17.77
CA TYR A 167 -36.29 1.63 -17.40
C TYR A 167 -34.89 2.10 -16.97
N PHE A 168 -33.94 1.20 -16.70
CA PHE A 168 -32.54 1.60 -16.53
C PHE A 168 -31.96 2.04 -17.87
N THR A 169 -30.96 2.92 -17.81
CA THR A 169 -30.26 3.42 -18.99
C THR A 169 -28.86 2.87 -19.01
N GLN A 170 -28.48 2.22 -20.10
CA GLN A 170 -27.14 1.69 -20.27
C GLN A 170 -26.16 2.83 -20.51
N ALA A 171 -25.11 2.89 -19.70
CA ALA A 171 -24.00 3.81 -19.82
C ALA A 171 -22.68 3.02 -19.88
N GLY A 172 -21.66 3.60 -20.53
CA GLY A 172 -20.38 2.93 -20.75
C GLY A 172 -20.44 1.83 -21.83
N ASP A 173 -19.46 0.93 -21.78
CA ASP A 173 -19.31 -0.18 -22.73
C ASP A 173 -20.43 -1.22 -22.56
N PRO A 174 -21.14 -1.64 -23.61
CA PRO A 174 -22.24 -2.60 -23.54
C PRO A 174 -21.83 -4.01 -23.10
N HIS A 175 -20.52 -4.28 -23.12
CA HIS A 175 -19.96 -5.61 -23.01
C HIS A 175 -18.62 -5.55 -22.28
N LEU A 176 -18.29 -6.64 -21.58
CA LEU A 176 -16.98 -6.82 -20.97
C LEU A 176 -16.17 -7.79 -21.83
N THR A 177 -14.96 -7.40 -22.24
CA THR A 177 -14.10 -8.22 -23.10
C THR A 177 -12.90 -8.73 -22.32
N CYS A 178 -12.68 -10.04 -22.32
CA CYS A 178 -11.47 -10.63 -21.75
C CYS A 178 -10.30 -10.37 -22.70
N ARG A 179 -9.23 -9.76 -22.20
CA ARG A 179 -8.00 -9.56 -22.96
C ARG A 179 -6.77 -9.77 -22.08
N LYS A 180 -5.97 -10.78 -22.41
CA LYS A 180 -4.72 -11.16 -21.75
C LYS A 180 -4.90 -11.29 -20.23
N GLY A 181 -5.91 -12.04 -19.81
CA GLY A 181 -6.24 -12.29 -18.40
C GLY A 181 -6.90 -11.12 -17.67
N ARG A 182 -7.22 -10.01 -18.35
CA ARG A 182 -7.87 -8.83 -17.77
C ARG A 182 -9.19 -8.52 -18.43
N TRP A 183 -10.16 -8.09 -17.65
CA TRP A 183 -11.44 -7.61 -18.16
C TRP A 183 -11.34 -6.15 -18.60
N LEU A 184 -11.79 -5.88 -19.82
CA LEU A 184 -11.95 -4.54 -20.38
C LEU A 184 -13.43 -4.21 -20.47
N GLY A 185 -13.80 -2.97 -20.17
CA GLY A 185 -15.16 -2.47 -20.22
C GLY A 185 -15.57 -1.81 -18.91
N ASN A 186 -16.39 -0.77 -18.99
CA ASN A 186 -16.84 0.02 -17.84
C ASN A 186 -18.36 0.06 -17.70
N GLY A 187 -19.04 -1.01 -18.14
CA GLY A 187 -20.49 -1.05 -18.22
C GLY A 187 -21.19 -0.60 -16.94
N GLU A 188 -22.21 0.24 -17.10
CA GLU A 188 -22.95 0.88 -16.01
C GLU A 188 -24.45 0.91 -16.35
N CYS A 189 -25.30 0.69 -15.34
CA CYS A 189 -26.74 0.85 -15.45
C CYS A 189 -27.19 2.05 -14.61
N LEU A 190 -27.58 3.13 -15.27
CA LEU A 190 -28.09 4.33 -14.62
C LEU A 190 -29.56 4.14 -14.24
N GLN A 191 -29.86 4.45 -12.98
CA GLN A 191 -31.16 4.19 -12.38
C GLN A 191 -32.24 5.12 -12.96
N PRO A 192 -33.47 4.61 -13.18
CA PRO A 192 -34.62 5.45 -13.50
C PRO A 192 -35.07 6.24 -12.28
N CYS A 193 -35.65 7.41 -12.51
CA CYS A 193 -36.28 8.19 -11.46
C CYS A 193 -37.73 7.75 -11.32
N THR A 194 -38.17 7.69 -10.06
CA THR A 194 -39.56 7.38 -9.72
C THR A 194 -40.20 8.63 -9.15
N VAL A 195 -41.34 9.04 -9.69
CA VAL A 195 -42.17 10.11 -9.14
C VAL A 195 -43.46 9.49 -8.63
N ASN A 196 -43.68 9.56 -7.33
CA ASN A 196 -44.89 9.05 -6.70
C ASN A 196 -45.94 10.15 -6.53
N VAL A 197 -47.19 9.73 -6.32
CA VAL A 197 -48.30 10.67 -6.11
C VAL A 197 -48.16 11.39 -4.78
N GLU A 198 -47.71 10.69 -3.72
CA GLU A 198 -47.52 11.29 -2.39
C GLU A 198 -46.46 12.41 -2.40
N ASP A 199 -45.36 12.21 -3.14
CA ASP A 199 -44.28 13.20 -3.27
C ASP A 199 -44.77 14.47 -3.98
N MET A 200 -45.68 14.33 -4.95
CA MET A 200 -46.28 15.46 -5.65
C MET A 200 -47.30 16.20 -4.79
N GLU A 201 -48.15 15.46 -4.07
CA GLU A 201 -49.18 16.02 -3.19
C GLU A 201 -48.57 16.80 -2.03
N SER A 202 -47.53 16.27 -1.39
CA SER A 202 -46.81 16.97 -0.30
C SER A 202 -46.18 18.30 -0.74
N ARG A 203 -45.97 18.49 -2.04
CA ARG A 203 -45.36 19.68 -2.65
C ARG A 203 -46.36 20.54 -3.43
N ASN A 204 -47.65 20.17 -3.44
CA ASN A 204 -48.72 20.82 -4.18
C ASN A 204 -48.44 20.96 -5.69
N ILE A 205 -47.81 19.95 -6.29
CA ILE A 205 -47.49 19.90 -7.73
C ILE A 205 -48.25 18.77 -8.43
N GLU A 206 -48.32 18.84 -9.76
CA GLU A 206 -48.80 17.76 -10.63
C GLU A 206 -48.05 17.77 -11.97
N ILE A 207 -48.03 16.65 -12.68
CA ILE A 207 -47.35 16.51 -13.97
C ILE A 207 -48.14 17.26 -15.06
N LEU A 208 -47.45 17.98 -15.94
CA LEU A 208 -48.06 18.76 -17.01
C LEU A 208 -48.73 17.90 -18.08
N PHE A 209 -48.09 16.78 -18.44
CA PHE A 209 -48.53 15.87 -19.49
C PHE A 209 -48.49 14.43 -18.96
N GLY A 210 -49.66 13.80 -18.81
CA GLY A 210 -49.79 12.45 -18.27
C GLY A 210 -50.96 12.31 -17.30
N GLY A 211 -51.21 11.07 -16.84
CA GLY A 211 -52.20 10.77 -15.80
C GLY A 211 -51.65 10.96 -14.39
N ARG A 212 -52.54 10.93 -13.39
CA ARG A 212 -52.17 10.88 -11.96
C ARG A 212 -51.79 9.46 -11.57
N SER A 213 -50.61 9.01 -12.01
CA SER A 213 -50.07 7.69 -11.69
C SER A 213 -48.58 7.78 -11.36
N LYS A 214 -48.06 6.78 -10.65
CA LYS A 214 -46.62 6.58 -10.47
C LYS A 214 -45.93 6.55 -11.84
N ILE A 215 -44.88 7.34 -12.02
CA ILE A 215 -44.10 7.40 -13.27
C ILE A 215 -42.67 6.93 -13.02
N TYR A 216 -42.19 6.12 -13.96
CA TYR A 216 -40.78 5.77 -14.09
C TYR A 216 -40.21 6.49 -15.31
N SER A 217 -39.17 7.29 -15.11
CA SER A 217 -38.52 8.06 -16.16
C SER A 217 -37.08 7.60 -16.29
N LYS A 218 -36.60 7.38 -17.51
CA LYS A 218 -35.21 6.92 -17.72
C LYS A 218 -34.23 8.01 -17.32
N HIS A 219 -32.98 7.63 -17.06
CA HIS A 219 -31.92 8.61 -16.86
C HIS A 219 -31.80 9.52 -18.08
N GLY A 220 -31.67 10.82 -17.86
CA GLY A 220 -31.57 11.83 -18.90
C GLY A 220 -32.91 12.36 -19.42
N ASP A 221 -34.02 11.67 -19.14
CA ASP A 221 -35.37 12.13 -19.49
C ASP A 221 -35.78 13.34 -18.65
N PHE A 222 -36.75 14.10 -19.15
CA PHE A 222 -37.30 15.27 -18.48
C PHE A 222 -38.77 15.08 -18.13
N ILE A 223 -39.14 15.44 -16.90
CA ILE A 223 -40.54 15.52 -16.45
C ILE A 223 -40.88 16.98 -16.24
N SER A 224 -42.02 17.42 -16.78
CA SER A 224 -42.50 18.78 -16.59
C SER A 224 -43.68 18.79 -15.63
N PHE A 225 -43.64 19.67 -14.65
CA PHE A 225 -44.62 19.80 -13.57
C PHE A 225 -45.37 21.14 -13.67
N ARG A 226 -46.44 21.30 -12.90
CA ARG A 226 -47.12 22.58 -12.61
C ARG A 226 -47.69 22.57 -11.20
N CYS A 227 -48.06 23.73 -10.68
CA CYS A 227 -48.78 23.80 -9.41
C CYS A 227 -50.18 23.20 -9.53
N GLN A 228 -50.61 22.53 -8.47
CA GLN A 228 -52.01 22.16 -8.30
C GLN A 228 -52.89 23.41 -8.16
N ARG A 229 -54.19 23.26 -8.45
CA ARG A 229 -55.15 24.35 -8.39
C ARG A 229 -55.21 24.94 -6.99
N GLY A 230 -55.05 26.27 -6.89
CA GLY A 230 -55.09 27.00 -5.62
C GLY A 230 -53.71 27.34 -5.04
N PHE A 231 -52.64 26.73 -5.56
CA PHE A 231 -51.27 27.00 -5.15
C PHE A 231 -50.53 27.86 -6.16
N LYS A 232 -49.52 28.60 -5.72
CA LYS A 232 -48.70 29.43 -6.58
C LYS A 232 -47.23 29.09 -6.45
N HIS A 233 -46.50 29.30 -7.53
CA HIS A 233 -45.05 29.21 -7.51
C HIS A 233 -44.47 30.46 -6.83
N LYS A 234 -43.50 30.28 -5.93
CA LYS A 234 -42.85 31.37 -5.20
C LYS A 234 -41.50 31.82 -5.78
N ASP A 235 -40.79 31.02 -6.59
CA ASP A 235 -39.38 31.29 -6.97
C ASP A 235 -39.00 30.84 -8.42
N LYS A 236 -37.71 30.77 -8.78
CA LYS A 236 -37.15 30.48 -10.13
C LYS A 236 -37.00 28.99 -10.46
N ASP A 237 -37.64 28.09 -9.71
CA ASP A 237 -37.42 26.65 -9.89
C ASP A 237 -37.89 26.18 -11.27
N GLY A 238 -37.04 25.42 -11.96
CA GLY A 238 -37.38 24.84 -13.24
C GLY A 238 -38.53 23.84 -13.04
N PHE A 239 -39.72 24.11 -13.56
CA PHE A 239 -40.78 23.10 -13.57
C PHE A 239 -40.47 21.91 -14.48
N ARG A 240 -39.42 22.01 -15.30
CA ARG A 240 -38.88 20.92 -16.11
C ARG A 240 -37.65 20.35 -15.42
N GLN A 241 -37.76 19.12 -14.95
CA GLN A 241 -36.74 18.45 -14.14
C GLN A 241 -36.17 17.25 -14.87
N GLN A 242 -34.86 17.10 -14.82
CA GLN A 242 -34.16 15.98 -15.44
C GLN A 242 -33.98 14.84 -14.44
N CYS A 243 -34.18 13.61 -14.90
CA CYS A 243 -33.80 12.44 -14.12
C CYS A 243 -32.29 12.22 -14.17
N ILE A 244 -31.62 12.29 -13.02
CA ILE A 244 -30.18 12.08 -12.88
C ILE A 244 -29.94 10.88 -11.96
N ASN A 245 -29.83 9.71 -12.57
CA ASN A 245 -29.42 8.45 -11.96
C ASN A 245 -30.21 8.14 -10.67
N GLY A 246 -31.52 7.93 -10.83
CA GLY A 246 -32.44 7.65 -9.73
C GLY A 246 -32.90 8.88 -8.95
N LYS A 247 -32.27 10.04 -9.14
CA LYS A 247 -32.62 11.29 -8.46
C LYS A 247 -33.28 12.28 -9.41
N ILE A 248 -34.45 12.78 -9.02
CA ILE A 248 -35.12 13.91 -9.67
C ILE A 248 -35.43 14.96 -8.61
N ASP A 249 -35.11 16.21 -8.91
CA ASP A 249 -35.33 17.32 -7.98
C ASP A 249 -36.75 17.86 -8.15
N LEU A 250 -37.65 17.58 -7.21
CA LEU A 250 -39.07 17.94 -7.37
C LEU A 250 -39.33 19.40 -6.96
N PRO A 251 -40.00 20.22 -7.81
CA PRO A 251 -40.36 21.60 -7.46
C PRO A 251 -41.42 21.63 -6.34
N SER A 252 -41.71 22.82 -5.79
CA SER A 252 -42.75 23.00 -4.78
C SER A 252 -43.58 24.28 -4.99
N CYS A 253 -44.85 24.22 -4.60
CA CYS A 253 -45.78 25.35 -4.64
C CYS A 253 -46.38 25.60 -3.25
N GLY A 254 -46.69 26.86 -2.94
CA GLY A 254 -47.27 27.25 -1.66
C GLY A 254 -48.00 28.56 -1.67
#